data_AF-K9GAY2-F1
#
_entry.id   AF-K9GAY2-F1
#
_cell.length_a   1.000
_cell.length_b   1.000
_cell.length_c   1.000
_cell.angle_alpha   90.00
_cell.angle_beta   90.00
_cell.angle_gamma   90.00
#
_symmetry.space_group_name_H-M   'P 1'
#
loop_
_entity.id
_entity.type
_entity.pdbx_description
1 polymer ?
#
loop_
_entity_poly.entity_id
_entity_poly.type
_entity_poly.pdbx_seq_one_letter_code
_entity_poly.pdbx_strand_id
1 'polypeptide(L)'
;MTYHGAFNATSTELKEHLEAVGEVVPQWRYSMYSQNHFHSTTQEMLGVVSGTARLCVGGEENPKRFEPTVQRGDLIIMPTRVSHQLLEDLHGDQAEFEMVGAYPHGKQWDLCYGTPEEKVQAQRIKDVVCFRQGPFYGADGSALYV
;
A
#
# COMPACT_ATOMS: atom_id res chain seq x y z
N MET A 1 4.15 5.21 5.16
CA MET A 1 3.52 5.66 6.43
C MET A 1 2.43 4.66 6.77
N THR A 2 2.35 4.21 8.01
CA THR A 2 1.35 3.23 8.45
C THR A 2 0.46 3.86 9.52
N TYR A 3 -0.85 3.76 9.35
CA TYR A 3 -1.86 4.17 10.31
C TYR A 3 -2.48 2.90 10.88
N HIS A 4 -2.18 2.61 12.14
CA HIS A 4 -2.66 1.39 12.78
C HIS A 4 -4.11 1.53 13.24
N GLY A 5 -4.93 0.50 12.99
CA GLY A 5 -6.34 0.49 13.37
C GLY A 5 -7.14 1.66 12.79
N ALA A 6 -6.79 2.09 11.58
CA ALA A 6 -7.40 3.22 10.89
C ALA A 6 -8.86 2.99 10.52
N PHE A 7 -9.29 1.73 10.40
CA PHE A 7 -10.66 1.36 10.02
C PHE A 7 -11.08 -0.02 10.55
N ASN A 8 -12.39 -0.28 10.61
CA ASN A 8 -12.95 -1.60 10.95
C ASN A 8 -14.00 -2.05 9.93
N ALA A 9 -13.59 -2.14 8.67
CA ALA A 9 -14.46 -2.43 7.54
C ALA A 9 -14.14 -3.78 6.87
N THR A 10 -15.08 -4.29 6.10
CA THR A 10 -14.86 -5.34 5.10
C THR A 10 -14.16 -4.78 3.86
N SER A 11 -13.69 -5.64 2.96
CA SER A 11 -13.09 -5.20 1.70
C SER A 11 -14.07 -4.44 0.79
N THR A 12 -15.37 -4.68 0.91
CA THR A 12 -16.39 -4.01 0.08
C THR A 12 -16.61 -2.59 0.60
N GLU A 13 -16.89 -2.47 1.90
CA GLU A 13 -17.09 -1.17 2.56
C GLU A 13 -15.86 -0.27 2.42
N LEU A 14 -14.65 -0.83 2.54
CA LEU A 14 -13.42 -0.05 2.31
C LEU A 14 -13.36 0.48 0.88
N LYS A 15 -13.68 -0.32 -0.15
CA LYS A 15 -13.66 0.13 -1.54
C LYS A 15 -14.67 1.23 -1.80
N GLU A 16 -15.90 1.05 -1.32
CA GLU A 16 -16.98 2.05 -1.43
C GLU A 16 -16.58 3.37 -0.76
N HIS A 17 -15.95 3.30 0.42
CA HIS A 17 -15.45 4.49 1.11
C HIS A 17 -14.36 5.21 0.31
N LEU A 18 -13.38 4.47 -0.24
CA LEU A 18 -12.32 5.07 -1.04
C LEU A 18 -12.84 5.73 -2.32
N GLU A 19 -13.80 5.11 -3.00
CA GLU A 19 -14.47 5.67 -4.17
C GLU A 19 -15.27 6.93 -3.81
N ALA A 20 -15.94 6.94 -2.65
CA ALA A 20 -16.68 8.10 -2.17
C ALA A 20 -15.75 9.28 -1.80
N VAL A 21 -14.58 9.00 -1.21
CA VAL A 21 -13.54 10.02 -0.94
C VAL A 21 -12.95 10.56 -2.25
N GLY A 22 -12.77 9.71 -3.25
CA GLY A 22 -12.42 10.10 -4.62
C GLY A 22 -10.95 10.51 -4.83
N GLU A 23 -10.06 10.19 -3.89
CA GLU A 23 -8.61 10.44 -4.05
C GLU A 23 -7.89 9.26 -4.73
N VAL A 24 -8.38 8.04 -4.52
CA VAL A 24 -7.80 6.81 -5.05
C VAL A 24 -8.89 5.91 -5.62
N VAL A 25 -8.50 5.07 -6.58
CA VAL A 25 -9.34 4.02 -7.15
C VAL A 25 -8.84 2.68 -6.64
N PRO A 26 -9.67 1.91 -5.89
CA PRO A 26 -9.35 0.53 -5.55
C PRO A 26 -9.28 -0.33 -6.81
N GLN A 27 -8.23 -1.15 -6.96
CA GLN A 27 -8.05 -1.94 -8.18
C GLN A 27 -8.02 -3.45 -7.92
N TRP A 28 -7.59 -3.88 -6.75
CA TRP A 28 -7.44 -5.30 -6.45
C TRP A 28 -7.66 -5.61 -4.97
N ARG A 29 -7.90 -6.90 -4.68
CA ARG A 29 -7.85 -7.50 -3.35
C ARG A 29 -6.94 -8.71 -3.42
N TYR A 30 -5.85 -8.69 -2.67
CA TYR A 30 -4.82 -9.73 -2.70
C TYR A 30 -3.87 -9.59 -1.51
N SER A 31 -3.01 -10.60 -1.30
CA SER A 31 -1.86 -10.52 -0.41
C SER A 31 -0.73 -9.63 -1.01
N MET A 32 0.42 -9.53 -0.33
CA MET A 32 1.60 -8.85 -0.88
C MET A 32 2.53 -9.86 -1.57
N TYR A 33 3.16 -9.48 -2.69
CA TYR A 33 4.16 -10.35 -3.31
C TYR A 33 5.36 -10.57 -2.39
N SER A 34 5.84 -11.82 -2.33
CA SER A 34 7.07 -12.17 -1.60
C SER A 34 8.35 -11.74 -2.33
N GLN A 35 8.25 -11.39 -3.62
CA GLN A 35 9.37 -10.85 -4.39
C GLN A 35 9.47 -9.33 -4.16
N ASN A 36 10.67 -8.83 -3.85
CA ASN A 36 10.94 -7.40 -3.75
C ASN A 36 10.51 -6.67 -5.02
N HIS A 37 9.62 -5.69 -4.89
CA HIS A 37 9.19 -4.86 -6.01
C HIS A 37 8.93 -3.42 -5.57
N PHE A 38 8.84 -2.50 -6.52
CA PHE A 38 8.39 -1.13 -6.30
C PHE A 38 7.60 -0.63 -7.51
N HIS A 39 6.84 0.45 -7.30
CA HIS A 39 6.18 1.20 -8.36
C HIS A 39 6.98 2.48 -8.65
N SER A 40 7.38 2.70 -9.91
CA SER A 40 8.15 3.88 -10.30
C SER A 40 7.26 5.08 -10.68
N THR A 41 6.01 4.78 -11.00
CA THR A 41 5.03 5.69 -11.62
C THR A 41 3.99 6.27 -10.65
N THR A 42 3.77 5.61 -9.51
CA THR A 42 2.68 5.96 -8.59
C THR A 42 3.01 5.65 -7.13
N GLN A 43 2.35 6.36 -6.22
CA GLN A 43 2.22 5.91 -4.82
C GLN A 43 1.14 4.85 -4.76
N GLU A 44 1.18 4.03 -3.72
CA GLU A 44 0.19 2.99 -3.49
C GLU A 44 -0.39 3.14 -2.09
N MET A 45 -1.70 2.93 -2.01
CA MET A 45 -2.43 2.84 -0.76
C MET A 45 -2.90 1.40 -0.56
N LEU A 46 -2.58 0.83 0.59
CA LEU A 46 -2.92 -0.52 0.97
C LEU A 46 -3.77 -0.48 2.24
N GLY A 47 -4.99 -1.01 2.20
CA GLY A 47 -5.80 -1.25 3.40
C GLY A 47 -5.81 -2.72 3.73
N VAL A 48 -5.33 -3.10 4.92
CA VAL A 48 -5.31 -4.49 5.38
C VAL A 48 -6.71 -4.89 5.85
N VAL A 49 -7.34 -5.83 5.14
CA VAL A 49 -8.75 -6.22 5.38
C VAL A 49 -8.88 -7.57 6.07
N SER A 50 -7.82 -8.38 6.08
CA SER A 50 -7.78 -9.68 6.75
C SER A 50 -6.35 -10.02 7.19
N GLY A 51 -6.25 -10.81 8.26
CA GLY A 51 -4.99 -11.40 8.73
C GLY A 51 -3.96 -10.39 9.26
N THR A 52 -2.74 -10.91 9.40
CA THR A 52 -1.56 -10.19 9.91
C THR A 52 -0.35 -10.65 9.13
N ALA A 53 0.56 -9.74 8.78
CA ALA A 53 1.78 -10.07 8.06
C ALA A 53 2.95 -9.21 8.51
N ARG A 54 4.16 -9.76 8.37
CA ARG A 54 5.41 -9.01 8.44
C ARG A 54 5.86 -8.67 7.03
N LEU A 55 6.04 -7.39 6.78
CA LEU A 55 6.50 -6.86 5.49
C LEU A 55 7.97 -6.45 5.58
N CYS A 56 8.63 -6.32 4.44
CA CYS A 56 9.89 -5.61 4.30
C CYS A 56 9.65 -4.36 3.47
N VAL A 57 10.19 -3.23 3.91
CA VAL A 57 10.12 -1.94 3.22
C VAL A 57 11.54 -1.38 3.09
N GLY A 58 11.92 -1.04 1.86
CA GLY A 58 13.27 -0.59 1.50
C GLY A 58 14.20 -1.70 0.97
N GLY A 59 13.70 -2.94 0.88
CA GLY A 59 14.38 -4.09 0.27
C GLY A 59 15.30 -4.86 1.22
N GLU A 60 15.39 -6.18 1.05
CA GLU A 60 16.11 -7.07 1.98
C GLU A 60 17.61 -6.74 2.09
N GLU A 61 18.23 -6.35 0.97
CA GLU A 61 19.64 -5.94 0.88
C GLU A 61 19.94 -4.60 1.57
N ASN A 62 18.92 -3.83 1.94
CA ASN A 62 19.12 -2.56 2.63
C ASN A 62 19.28 -2.81 4.13
N PRO A 63 20.45 -2.52 4.74
CA PRO A 63 20.68 -2.73 6.17
C PRO A 63 19.82 -1.80 7.05
N LYS A 64 19.19 -0.77 6.47
CA LYS A 64 18.27 0.16 7.13
C LYS A 64 16.81 -0.09 6.73
N ARG A 65 16.50 -1.26 6.17
CA ARG A 65 15.13 -1.64 5.84
C ARG A 65 14.23 -1.60 7.07
N PHE A 66 12.96 -1.35 6.83
CA PHE A 66 11.93 -1.33 7.85
C PHE A 66 11.06 -2.57 7.71
N GLU A 67 10.86 -3.32 8.79
CA GLU A 67 10.09 -4.57 8.77
C GLU A 67 8.82 -4.47 9.64
N PRO A 68 7.79 -3.72 9.22
CA PRO A 68 6.59 -3.59 10.02
C PRO A 68 5.77 -4.88 10.04
N THR A 69 5.22 -5.19 11.20
CA THR A 69 4.05 -6.07 11.30
C THR A 69 2.80 -5.22 11.09
N VAL A 70 1.93 -5.65 10.18
CA VAL A 70 0.66 -5.00 9.86
C VAL A 70 -0.48 -5.99 10.03
N GLN A 71 -1.66 -5.50 10.37
CA GLN A 71 -2.83 -6.33 10.66
C GLN A 71 -4.12 -5.69 10.15
N ARG A 72 -5.21 -6.47 10.15
CA ARG A 72 -6.55 -5.99 9.78
C ARG A 72 -6.87 -4.63 10.44
N GLY A 73 -7.33 -3.69 9.61
CA GLY A 73 -7.65 -2.31 9.99
C GLY A 73 -6.49 -1.33 9.81
N ASP A 74 -5.28 -1.81 9.51
CA ASP A 74 -4.16 -0.93 9.20
C ASP A 74 -4.24 -0.38 7.78
N LEU A 75 -3.84 0.89 7.64
CA LEU A 75 -3.70 1.55 6.36
C LEU A 75 -2.24 1.93 6.11
N ILE A 76 -1.72 1.59 4.93
CA ILE A 76 -0.33 1.83 4.55
C ILE A 76 -0.32 2.70 3.30
N ILE A 77 0.46 3.79 3.35
CA ILE A 77 0.83 4.57 2.18
C ILE A 77 2.26 4.21 1.82
N MET A 78 2.43 3.55 0.69
CA MET A 78 3.71 3.19 0.12
C MET A 78 4.19 4.28 -0.85
N PRO A 79 5.32 4.94 -0.55
CA PRO A 79 5.85 5.95 -1.45
C PRO A 79 6.37 5.32 -2.74
N THR A 80 6.29 6.08 -3.83
CA THR A 80 6.88 5.71 -5.12
C THR A 80 8.37 5.43 -4.98
N ARG A 81 8.86 4.39 -5.68
CA ARG A 81 10.25 3.91 -5.64
C ARG A 81 10.74 3.39 -4.30
N VAL A 82 9.84 3.13 -3.37
CA VAL A 82 10.17 2.38 -2.16
C VAL A 82 9.82 0.92 -2.40
N SER A 83 10.84 0.06 -2.33
CA SER A 83 10.62 -1.36 -2.53
C SER A 83 9.94 -1.97 -1.32
N HIS A 84 9.10 -2.97 -1.57
CA HIS A 84 8.38 -3.67 -0.54
C HIS A 84 8.08 -5.11 -0.94
N GLN A 85 7.90 -5.97 0.05
CA GLN A 85 7.52 -7.37 -0.13
C GLN A 85 6.93 -7.96 1.16
N LEU A 86 6.22 -9.07 1.00
CA LEU A 86 5.86 -9.96 2.10
C LEU A 86 7.11 -10.72 2.58
N LEU A 87 7.42 -10.64 3.87
CA LEU A 87 8.40 -11.53 4.49
C LEU A 87 7.73 -12.77 5.05
N GLU A 88 6.59 -12.58 5.73
CA GLU A 88 5.91 -13.66 6.43
C GLU A 88 4.43 -13.33 6.57
N ASP A 89 3.57 -14.26 6.16
CA ASP A 89 2.17 -14.25 6.53
C ASP A 89 2.04 -14.90 7.93
N LEU A 90 1.52 -14.15 8.89
CA LEU A 90 1.46 -14.53 10.31
C LEU A 90 0.08 -15.07 10.70
N HIS A 91 -0.74 -15.52 9.74
CA HIS A 91 -2.08 -16.03 10.01
C HIS A 91 -2.10 -17.26 10.95
N GLY A 92 -1.18 -18.21 10.83
CA GLY A 92 -1.26 -19.47 11.59
C GLY A 92 -2.62 -20.17 11.35
N ASP A 93 -3.41 -20.39 12.41
CA ASP A 93 -4.79 -20.92 12.31
C ASP A 93 -5.86 -19.81 12.14
N GLN A 94 -5.45 -18.55 11.98
CA GLN A 94 -6.32 -17.39 11.76
C GLN A 94 -6.58 -17.16 10.26
N ALA A 95 -7.30 -16.09 9.95
CA ALA A 95 -7.57 -15.70 8.57
C ALA A 95 -6.29 -15.27 7.82
N GLU A 96 -6.19 -15.68 6.54
CA GLU A 96 -5.09 -15.31 5.65
C GLU A 96 -4.93 -13.79 5.51
N PHE A 97 -3.70 -13.34 5.27
CA PHE A 97 -3.40 -11.93 5.06
C PHE A 97 -3.89 -11.45 3.68
N GLU A 98 -4.78 -10.47 3.69
CA GLU A 98 -5.29 -9.83 2.48
C GLU A 98 -5.41 -8.31 2.65
N MET A 99 -5.20 -7.60 1.53
CA MET A 99 -5.31 -6.16 1.45
C MET A 99 -6.15 -5.74 0.25
N VAL A 100 -6.66 -4.52 0.29
CA VAL A 100 -7.13 -3.78 -0.89
C VAL A 100 -6.03 -2.82 -1.32
N GLY A 101 -5.62 -2.90 -2.57
CA GLY A 101 -4.70 -1.94 -3.19
C GLY A 101 -5.44 -0.90 -4.01
N ALA A 102 -5.06 0.36 -3.81
CA ALA A 102 -5.64 1.51 -4.46
C ALA A 102 -4.57 2.51 -4.90
N TYR A 103 -4.84 3.22 -5.99
CA TYR A 103 -3.90 4.15 -6.60
C TYR A 103 -4.58 5.47 -6.95
N PRO A 104 -3.87 6.61 -6.97
CA PRO A 104 -4.41 7.88 -7.42
C PRO A 104 -5.13 7.78 -8.78
N HIS A 105 -6.20 8.55 -8.94
CA HIS A 105 -6.96 8.58 -10.19
C HIS A 105 -6.08 8.84 -11.42
N GLY A 106 -6.30 8.05 -12.48
CA GLY A 106 -5.58 8.18 -13.74
C GLY A 106 -4.13 7.68 -13.71
N LYS A 107 -3.67 7.08 -12.60
CA LYS A 107 -2.37 6.42 -12.53
C LYS A 107 -2.50 4.94 -12.83
N GLN A 108 -1.54 4.44 -13.59
CA GLN A 108 -1.29 3.01 -13.75
C GLN A 108 0.00 2.67 -13.05
N TRP A 109 0.00 1.54 -12.34
CA TRP A 109 1.16 1.03 -11.63
C TRP A 109 1.99 0.12 -12.54
N ASP A 110 3.28 0.09 -12.27
CA ASP A 110 4.28 -0.75 -12.93
C ASP A 110 4.97 -1.64 -11.90
N LEU A 111 5.29 -2.88 -12.23
CA LEU A 111 6.08 -3.74 -11.33
C LEU A 111 7.55 -3.67 -11.72
N CYS A 112 8.36 -3.02 -10.89
CA CYS A 112 9.80 -2.97 -11.03
C CYS A 112 10.49 -3.85 -9.98
N TYR A 113 11.53 -4.57 -10.39
CA TYR A 113 12.27 -5.50 -9.53
C TYR A 113 13.67 -5.01 -9.14
N GLY A 114 14.04 -3.80 -9.56
CA GLY A 114 15.28 -3.13 -9.15
C GLY A 114 16.45 -3.36 -10.09
N THR A 115 16.19 -3.70 -11.35
CA THR A 115 17.24 -3.76 -12.38
C THR A 115 17.90 -2.38 -12.54
N PRO A 116 19.16 -2.31 -12.98
CA PRO A 116 19.82 -1.02 -13.24
C PRO A 116 19.02 -0.14 -14.20
N GLU A 117 18.40 -0.72 -15.22
CA GLU A 117 17.59 -0.03 -16.22
C GLU A 117 16.33 0.57 -15.60
N GLU A 118 15.60 -0.21 -14.79
CA GLU A 118 14.41 0.27 -14.07
C GLU A 118 14.75 1.40 -13.10
N LYS A 119 15.89 1.32 -12.40
CA LYS A 119 16.35 2.39 -11.50
C LYS A 119 16.62 3.69 -12.26
N VAL A 120 17.26 3.60 -13.43
CA VAL A 120 17.51 4.76 -14.29
C VAL A 120 16.20 5.31 -14.86
N GLN A 121 15.29 4.45 -15.31
CA GLN A 121 13.98 4.87 -15.82
C GLN A 121 13.14 5.54 -14.74
N ALA A 122 13.09 4.96 -13.54
CA ALA A 122 12.42 5.51 -12.39
C ALA A 122 12.91 6.93 -12.10
N GLN A 123 14.22 7.17 -12.07
CA GLN A 123 14.77 8.52 -11.83
C GLN A 123 14.36 9.58 -12.86
N ARG A 124 13.97 9.18 -14.08
CA ARG A 124 13.52 10.12 -15.14
C ARG A 124 12.09 10.60 -14.96
N ILE A 125 11.27 9.88 -14.21
CA ILE A 125 9.90 10.29 -13.89
C ILE A 125 9.98 11.44 -12.88
N LYS A 126 9.63 12.66 -13.28
CA LYS A 126 9.72 13.84 -12.40
C LYS A 126 8.43 14.09 -11.63
N ASP A 127 7.28 13.79 -12.23
CA ASP A 127 5.97 14.11 -11.67
C ASP A 127 5.29 12.85 -11.12
N VAL A 128 5.57 12.57 -9.85
CA VAL A 128 4.77 11.64 -9.06
C VAL A 128 3.68 12.45 -8.39
N VAL A 129 2.42 12.13 -8.68
CA VAL A 129 1.28 12.79 -8.07
C VAL A 129 1.25 12.43 -6.59
N CYS A 130 1.30 13.44 -5.74
CA CYS A 130 0.89 13.32 -4.35
C CYS A 130 -0.64 13.43 -4.25
N PHE A 131 -1.23 12.78 -3.25
CA PHE A 131 -2.65 12.94 -2.92
C PHE A 131 -2.99 14.42 -2.69
N ARG A 132 -4.19 14.87 -3.12
CA ARG A 132 -4.61 16.27 -2.96
C ARG A 132 -5.04 16.57 -1.52
N GLN A 133 -5.50 15.54 -0.82
CA GLN A 133 -5.89 15.52 0.59
C GLN A 133 -5.55 14.13 1.18
N GLY A 134 -5.89 13.88 2.44
CA GLY A 134 -5.69 12.55 3.02
C GLY A 134 -6.49 11.50 2.23
N PRO A 135 -5.87 10.48 1.62
CA PRO A 135 -6.57 9.57 0.71
C PRO A 135 -7.59 8.65 1.40
N PHE A 136 -7.58 8.65 2.74
CA PHE A 136 -8.52 7.90 3.57
C PHE A 136 -9.47 8.81 4.38
N TYR A 137 -8.95 9.93 4.91
CA TYR A 137 -9.68 10.83 5.80
C TYR A 137 -10.23 12.09 5.14
N GLY A 138 -10.09 12.25 3.82
CA GLY A 138 -10.58 13.43 3.10
C GLY A 138 -9.95 14.76 3.56
N ALA A 139 -10.65 15.87 3.29
CA ALA A 139 -10.21 17.22 3.63
C ALA A 139 -10.32 17.55 5.12
N ASP A 140 -11.22 16.87 5.83
CA ASP A 140 -11.54 17.10 7.24
C ASP A 140 -10.58 16.35 8.18
N GLY A 141 -9.86 15.34 7.68
CA GLY A 141 -8.81 14.66 8.44
C GLY A 141 -9.33 13.85 9.64
N SER A 142 -10.65 13.71 9.75
CA SER A 142 -11.31 12.96 10.81
C SER A 142 -11.02 11.48 10.62
N ALA A 143 -10.49 10.82 11.65
CA ALA A 143 -10.53 9.38 11.70
C ALA A 143 -11.98 8.91 11.87
N LEU A 144 -12.68 8.72 10.74
CA LEU A 144 -13.94 8.02 10.73
C LEU A 144 -13.64 6.56 11.07
N TYR A 145 -13.99 6.16 12.29
CA TYR A 145 -14.28 4.78 12.61
C TYR A 145 -15.49 4.37 11.77
N VAL A 146 -15.23 3.86 10.57
CA VAL A 146 -16.21 3.08 9.79
C VAL A 146 -16.11 1.62 10.23
#